data_AF-A0A9W7B5C9-F1
#
_entry.id   AF-A0A9W7B5C9-F1
#
_cell.length_a   1.000
_cell.length_b   1.000
_cell.length_c   1.000
_cell.angle_alpha   90.00
_cell.angle_beta   90.00
_cell.angle_gamma   90.00
#
_symmetry.space_group_name_H-M   'P 1'
#
loop_
_entity.id
_entity.type
_entity.pdbx_description
1 polymer ?
#
loop_
_entity_poly.entity_id
_entity_poly.type
_entity_poly.pdbx_seq_one_letter_code
_entity_poly.pdbx_strand_id
1 'polypeptide(L)'
;MLFARSARLASRTATIGMQRRQMTIIPQGALQFFYNNIAKSNITYIGFIVSGIIVSETMFGGVTDGIWNAKNKGKTYETIDWSVFKEDDDDEEEEDDDDE
;
A
#
# COMPACT_ATOMS: atom_id res chain seq x y z
N MET A 1 -11.16 10.46 86.43
CA MET A 1 -10.36 11.37 85.58
C MET A 1 -9.60 10.48 84.61
N LEU A 2 -10.01 10.45 83.33
CA LEU A 2 -9.27 11.02 82.17
C LEU A 2 -7.90 10.32 82.03
N PHE A 3 -7.58 9.65 80.91
CA PHE A 3 -7.00 10.33 79.75
C PHE A 3 -7.27 9.62 78.42
N ALA A 4 -7.87 10.41 77.52
CA ALA A 4 -7.64 10.59 76.09
C ALA A 4 -7.12 9.42 75.22
N ARG A 5 -7.99 9.06 74.27
CA ARG A 5 -7.71 8.32 73.05
C ARG A 5 -6.63 9.02 72.22
N SER A 6 -5.52 8.33 71.94
CA SER A 6 -4.53 8.78 70.95
C SER A 6 -5.02 8.47 69.54
N ALA A 7 -5.10 9.52 68.71
CA ALA A 7 -5.57 9.47 67.34
C ALA A 7 -4.54 8.76 66.45
N ARG A 8 -4.98 7.76 65.69
CA ARG A 8 -4.18 7.18 64.60
C ARG A 8 -4.18 8.17 63.42
N LEU A 9 -3.05 8.84 63.22
CA LEU A 9 -2.76 9.58 61.99
C LEU A 9 -2.59 8.56 60.85
N ALA A 10 -3.66 8.36 60.07
CA ALA A 10 -3.60 7.62 58.82
C ALA A 10 -2.95 8.53 57.76
N SER A 11 -1.68 8.29 57.47
CA SER A 11 -0.96 8.91 56.36
C SER A 11 -1.63 8.54 55.04
N ARG A 12 -2.46 9.43 54.51
CA ARG A 12 -3.00 9.34 53.16
C ARG A 12 -1.88 9.72 52.17
N THR A 13 -1.02 8.77 51.83
CA THR A 13 -0.16 8.90 50.66
C THR A 13 -1.07 8.81 49.44
N ALA A 14 -1.44 9.97 48.89
CA ALA A 14 -2.12 10.06 47.60
C ALA A 14 -1.15 9.60 46.51
N THR A 15 -1.33 8.38 46.02
CA THR A 15 -0.77 7.98 44.73
C THR A 15 -1.47 8.80 43.66
N ILE A 16 -0.87 9.93 43.26
CA ILE A 16 -1.24 10.63 42.03
C ILE A 16 -0.86 9.68 40.90
N GLY A 17 -1.80 8.84 40.49
CA GLY A 17 -1.68 8.00 39.32
C GLY A 17 -1.53 8.91 38.11
N MET A 18 -0.31 9.02 37.59
CA MET A 18 -0.05 9.67 36.32
C MET A 18 -0.62 8.78 35.21
N GLN A 19 -1.93 8.89 34.97
CA GLN A 19 -2.62 8.16 33.94
C GLN A 19 -2.23 8.77 32.59
N ARG A 20 -1.10 8.32 32.02
CA ARG A 20 -0.72 8.60 30.64
C ARG A 20 -1.84 8.07 29.75
N ARG A 21 -2.73 8.95 29.30
CA ARG A 21 -3.67 8.65 28.22
C ARG A 21 -2.84 8.49 26.94
N GLN A 22 -2.54 7.24 26.60
CA GLN A 22 -1.90 6.88 25.35
C GLN A 22 -2.94 7.08 24.23
N MET A 23 -2.92 8.25 23.60
CA MET A 23 -3.67 8.52 22.38
C MET A 23 -2.93 7.82 21.23
N THR A 24 -3.32 6.60 20.91
CA THR A 24 -2.88 5.93 19.69
C THR A 24 -4.12 5.71 18.83
N ILE A 25 -4.14 6.35 17.66
CA ILE A 25 -5.23 6.33 16.66
C ILE A 25 -5.40 4.92 16.07
N ILE A 26 -4.38 4.07 16.21
CA ILE A 26 -4.37 2.71 15.69
C ILE A 26 -4.76 1.75 16.83
N PRO A 27 -5.76 0.86 16.62
CA PRO A 27 -6.16 -0.10 17.63
C PRO A 27 -4.95 -0.94 18.07
N GLN A 28 -4.66 -0.89 19.36
CA GLN A 28 -3.48 -1.54 19.96
C GLN A 28 -3.35 -3.01 19.55
N GLY A 29 -4.47 -3.73 19.44
CA GLY A 29 -4.49 -5.16 19.10
C GLY A 29 -3.89 -5.51 17.74
N ALA A 30 -4.10 -4.70 16.70
CA ALA A 30 -3.58 -4.98 15.36
C ALA A 30 -2.06 -4.77 15.29
N LEU A 31 -1.57 -3.69 15.91
CA LEU A 31 -0.13 -3.43 16.01
C LEU A 31 0.57 -4.47 16.89
N GLN A 32 -0.07 -4.90 17.98
CA GLN A 32 0.46 -5.96 18.82
C GLN A 32 0.54 -7.29 18.08
N PHE A 33 -0.49 -7.64 17.29
CA PHE A 33 -0.45 -8.83 16.45
C PHE A 33 0.66 -8.76 15.40
N PHE A 34 0.78 -7.64 14.68
CA PHE A 34 1.85 -7.43 13.70
C PHE A 34 3.23 -7.54 14.34
N TYR A 35 3.44 -6.86 15.47
CA TYR A 35 4.72 -6.90 16.17
C TYR A 35 5.07 -8.32 16.63
N ASN A 36 4.13 -9.02 17.27
CA ASN A 36 4.36 -10.35 17.80
C ASN A 36 4.64 -11.40 16.71
N ASN A 37 4.01 -11.28 15.53
CA ASN A 37 4.13 -12.28 14.47
C ASN A 37 5.21 -11.95 13.43
N ILE A 38 5.43 -10.65 13.14
CA ILE A 38 6.27 -10.22 12.02
C ILE A 38 7.51 -9.47 12.52
N ALA A 39 7.34 -8.46 13.38
CA ALA A 39 8.43 -7.55 13.73
C ALA A 39 9.29 -7.99 14.93
N LYS A 40 8.92 -9.07 15.64
CA LYS A 40 9.65 -9.54 16.84
C LYS A 40 11.02 -10.15 16.51
N SER A 41 11.17 -10.75 15.33
CA SER A 41 12.40 -11.42 14.90
C SER A 41 13.01 -10.69 13.70
N ASN A 42 14.29 -10.32 13.79
CA ASN A 42 14.99 -9.58 12.74
C ASN A 42 14.92 -10.26 11.37
N ILE A 43 15.09 -11.59 11.32
CA ILE A 43 15.02 -12.36 10.07
C ILE A 43 13.61 -12.27 9.45
N THR A 44 12.56 -12.49 10.26
CA THR A 44 11.16 -12.40 9.80
C THR A 44 10.81 -11.00 9.35
N TYR A 45 11.27 -9.98 10.06
CA TYR A 45 11.03 -8.58 9.72
C TYR A 45 11.72 -8.19 8.40
N ILE A 46 12.97 -8.60 8.19
CA ILE A 46 13.68 -8.39 6.92
C ILE A 46 12.96 -9.12 5.78
N GLY A 47 12.56 -10.38 5.98
CA GLY A 47 11.79 -11.14 4.99
C GLY A 47 10.47 -10.47 4.62
N PHE A 48 9.76 -9.92 5.60
CA PHE A 48 8.55 -9.14 5.38
C PHE A 48 8.80 -7.87 4.56
N ILE A 49 9.88 -7.13 4.86
CA ILE A 49 10.25 -5.93 4.09
C ILE A 49 10.57 -6.30 2.64
N VAL A 50 11.44 -7.29 2.42
CA VAL A 50 11.83 -7.71 1.06
C VAL A 50 10.62 -8.18 0.26
N SER A 51 9.74 -8.98 0.87
CA SER A 51 8.49 -9.41 0.24
C SER A 51 7.59 -8.22 -0.08
N GLY A 52 7.49 -7.25 0.84
CA GLY A 52 6.76 -6.01 0.63
C GLY A 52 7.28 -5.20 -0.55
N ILE A 53 8.61 -5.11 -0.72
CA ILE A 53 9.24 -4.42 -1.84
C ILE A 53 8.82 -5.07 -3.17
N ILE A 54 8.97 -6.38 -3.30
CA ILE A 54 8.64 -7.12 -4.55
C ILE A 54 7.16 -6.92 -4.93
N VAL A 55 6.27 -7.06 -3.95
CA VAL A 55 4.82 -6.86 -4.18
C VAL A 55 4.56 -5.40 -4.58
N SER A 56 5.14 -4.45 -3.86
CA SER A 56 4.94 -3.03 -4.14
C SER A 56 5.46 -2.62 -5.52
N GLU A 57 6.61 -3.14 -5.95
CA GLU A 57 7.19 -2.88 -7.26
C GLU A 57 6.28 -3.40 -8.37
N THR A 58 5.80 -4.64 -8.23
CA THR A 58 4.88 -5.25 -9.22
C THR A 58 3.59 -4.46 -9.36
N MET A 59 2.99 -4.06 -8.22
CA MET A 59 1.75 -3.27 -8.24
C MET A 59 2.01 -1.86 -8.80
N PHE A 60 3.10 -1.22 -8.39
CA PHE A 60 3.40 0.15 -8.79
C PHE A 60 3.72 0.25 -10.29
N GLY A 61 4.44 -0.72 -10.86
CA GLY A 61 4.71 -0.80 -12.30
C GLY A 61 3.40 -0.86 -13.10
N GLY A 62 2.56 -1.85 -12.82
CA GLY A 62 1.30 -2.02 -13.56
C GLY A 62 0.30 -0.86 -13.38
N VAL A 63 0.21 -0.28 -12.18
CA VAL A 63 -0.65 0.89 -11.94
C VAL A 63 -0.13 2.13 -12.66
N THR A 64 1.17 2.38 -12.59
CA THR A 64 1.78 3.56 -13.23
C THR A 64 1.65 3.47 -14.74
N ASP A 65 1.94 2.31 -15.33
CA ASP A 65 1.78 2.07 -16.77
C ASP A 65 0.31 2.17 -17.19
N GLY A 66 -0.62 1.64 -16.39
CA GLY A 66 -2.05 1.77 -16.63
C GLY A 66 -2.53 3.22 -16.63
N ILE A 67 -2.10 4.02 -15.64
CA ILE A 67 -2.43 5.46 -15.57
C ILE A 67 -1.80 6.21 -16.76
N TRP A 68 -0.56 5.87 -17.11
CA TRP A 68 0.18 6.49 -18.20
C TRP A 68 -0.47 6.20 -19.56
N ASN A 69 -0.79 4.93 -19.83
CA ASN A 69 -1.44 4.49 -21.05
C ASN A 69 -2.87 5.03 -21.16
N ALA A 70 -3.61 5.13 -20.05
CA ALA A 70 -4.94 5.74 -20.05
C ALA A 70 -4.89 7.23 -20.43
N LYS A 71 -3.90 7.97 -19.93
CA LYS A 71 -3.74 9.40 -20.25
C LYS A 71 -3.15 9.66 -21.64
N ASN A 72 -2.36 8.73 -22.17
CA ASN A 72 -1.70 8.86 -23.48
C ASN A 72 -2.29 7.92 -24.54
N LYS A 73 -3.55 7.49 -24.36
CA LYS A 73 -4.26 6.61 -25.30
C LYS A 73 -4.26 7.21 -26.71
N GLY A 74 -3.80 6.45 -27.69
CA GLY A 74 -3.66 6.86 -29.09
C GLY A 74 -2.33 7.53 -29.44
N LYS A 75 -1.41 7.70 -28.48
CA LYS A 75 -0.05 8.23 -28.70
C LYS A 75 1.07 7.27 -28.32
N THR A 76 0.74 6.18 -27.63
CA THR A 76 1.70 5.11 -27.32
C THR A 76 1.71 4.08 -28.45
N TYR A 77 2.88 3.49 -28.73
CA TYR A 77 3.07 2.51 -29.83
C TYR A 77 2.01 1.38 -29.82
N GLU A 78 1.57 0.97 -28.64
CA GLU A 78 0.58 -0.09 -28.44
C GLU A 78 -0.88 0.35 -28.62
N THR A 79 -1.16 1.65 -28.59
CA THR A 79 -2.53 2.19 -28.72
C THR A 79 -2.72 3.05 -29.96
N ILE A 80 -1.66 3.29 -30.74
CA ILE A 80 -1.71 3.96 -32.03
C ILE A 80 -2.37 3.03 -33.04
N ASP A 81 -3.30 3.58 -33.80
CA ASP A 81 -3.94 2.90 -34.89
C ASP A 81 -3.02 2.90 -36.13
N TRP A 82 -2.37 1.77 -36.37
CA TRP A 82 -1.47 1.57 -37.51
C TRP A 82 -2.22 1.39 -38.83
N SER A 83 -3.54 1.19 -38.81
CA SER A 83 -4.35 1.05 -40.04
C SER A 83 -4.42 2.36 -40.84
N VAL A 84 -4.25 3.50 -40.18
CA VAL A 84 -4.24 4.84 -40.81
C VAL A 84 -3.01 5.05 -41.70
N PHE A 85 -1.95 4.27 -41.50
CA PHE A 85 -0.71 4.35 -42.28
C PHE A 85 -0.56 3.23 -43.31
N LYS A 86 -1.55 2.34 -43.44
CA LYS A 86 -1.65 1.49 -44.62
C LYS A 86 -2.20 2.38 -45.73
N GLU A 87 -1.33 2.74 -46.67
CA GLU A 87 -1.79 3.19 -47.98
C GLU A 87 -2.71 2.08 -48.53
N ASP A 88 -3.87 2.46 -49.08
CA ASP A 88 -4.81 1.57 -49.77
C ASP A 88 -4.06 0.87 -50.92
N ASP A 89 -3.36 -0.22 -50.62
CA ASP A 89 -2.70 -1.12 -51.57
C ASP A 89 -3.75 -2.13 -52.12
N ASP A 90 -4.99 -1.66 -52.30
CA ASP A 90 -6.20 -2.42 -52.65
C ASP A 90 -7.00 -1.72 -53.77
N ASP A 91 -6.34 -0.89 -54.59
CA ASP A 91 -6.89 -0.30 -55.82
C ASP A 91 -5.90 -0.50 -56.97
N GLU A 92 -5.93 -1.68 -57.63
CA GLU A 92 -5.62 -1.89 -59.07
C GLU A 92 -5.71 -3.39 -59.40
N GLU A 93 -6.93 -3.95 -59.38
CA GLU A 93 -7.26 -5.10 -60.24
C GLU A 93 -7.24 -4.61 -61.71
N GLU A 94 -6.05 -4.51 -62.32
CA GLU A 94 -5.95 -4.37 -63.78
C GLU A 94 -6.29 -5.73 -64.42
N GLU A 95 -7.48 -5.77 -65.04
CA GLU A 95 -7.84 -6.71 -66.10
C GLU A 95 -6.72 -6.73 -67.14
N ASP A 96 -6.02 -7.87 -67.31
CA ASP A 96 -5.32 -8.15 -68.56
C ASP A 96 -5.73 -9.53 -69.09
N ASP A 97 -6.54 -9.44 -70.12
CA ASP A 97 -7.04 -10.46 -71.02
C ASP A 97 -5.91 -10.76 -72.02
N ASP A 98 -5.28 -11.93 -71.97
CA ASP A 98 -4.37 -12.34 -73.04
C ASP A 98 -4.48 -13.84 -73.36
N ASP A 99 -5.00 -14.08 -74.57
CA ASP A 99 -5.17 -15.33 -75.31
C ASP A 99 -3.87 -16.12 -75.53
N GLU A 100 -3.81 -17.41 -75.14
CA GLU A 100 -3.32 -18.55 -75.97
C GLU A 100 -3.65 -19.93 -75.37
#